data_AF-A0A520W450-F1
#
_entry.id   AF-A0A520W450-F1
#
_cell.length_a   1.000
_cell.length_b   1.000
_cell.length_c   1.000
_cell.angle_alpha   90.00
_cell.angle_beta   90.00
_cell.angle_gamma   90.00
#
_symmetry.space_group_name_H-M   'P 1'
#
loop_
_entity.id
_entity.type
_entity.pdbx_description
1 polymer ?
#
loop_
_entity_poly.entity_id
_entity_poly.type
_entity_poly.pdbx_seq_one_letter_code
_entity_poly.pdbx_strand_id
1 'polypeptide(L)' 'RTWHPSQTMTLKENGNLVVTISVCLDNSLHNWIRSFGSSVHVVSPQTLIDNITDDLERTRTLYRKQK' A
#
# COMPACT_ATOMS: atom_id res chain seq x y z
N ARG A 1 15.08 -2.89 -8.26
CA ARG A 1 15.18 -2.64 -6.80
C ARG A 1 14.65 -3.86 -6.07
N THR A 2 15.31 -4.27 -5.00
CA THR A 2 14.87 -5.40 -4.17
C THR A 2 14.56 -4.87 -2.77
N TRP A 3 13.31 -5.01 -2.34
CA TRP A 3 12.79 -4.60 -1.03
C TRP A 3 12.69 -5.78 -0.05
N HIS A 4 12.43 -6.99 -0.56
CA HIS A 4 12.35 -8.18 0.28
C HIS A 4 12.76 -9.44 -0.50
N PRO A 5 13.40 -10.45 0.13
CA PRO A 5 13.85 -11.65 -0.57
C PRO A 5 12.74 -12.48 -1.22
N SER A 6 11.54 -12.51 -0.62
CA SER A 6 10.39 -13.23 -1.17
C SER A 6 9.64 -12.47 -2.28
N GLN A 7 10.13 -11.27 -2.65
CA GLN A 7 9.40 -10.47 -3.62
C GLN A 7 9.38 -11.14 -5.00
N THR A 8 8.24 -11.07 -5.65
CA THR A 8 8.09 -11.35 -7.07
C THR A 8 7.52 -10.12 -7.75
N MET A 9 7.94 -9.90 -8.99
CA MET A 9 7.62 -8.69 -9.74
C MET A 9 7.09 -9.10 -11.11
N THR A 10 5.92 -8.58 -11.47
CA THR A 10 5.32 -8.81 -12.79
C THR A 10 4.99 -7.47 -13.41
N LEU A 11 5.67 -7.14 -14.51
CA LEU A 11 5.30 -5.99 -15.35
C LEU A 11 4.08 -6.37 -16.19
N LYS A 12 3.02 -5.58 -16.10
CA LYS A 12 1.80 -5.73 -16.89
C LYS A 12 1.93 -4.97 -18.20
N GLU A 13 1.17 -5.37 -19.22
CA GLU A 13 1.19 -4.77 -20.55
C GLU A 13 0.82 -3.28 -20.55
N ASN A 14 0.02 -2.84 -19.58
CA ASN A 14 -0.36 -1.45 -19.38
C ASN A 14 0.72 -0.58 -18.70
N GLY A 15 1.91 -1.13 -18.44
CA GLY A 15 3.02 -0.45 -17.77
C GLY A 15 2.98 -0.51 -16.24
N ASN A 16 1.93 -1.06 -15.63
CA ASN A 16 1.87 -1.22 -14.18
C ASN A 16 2.80 -2.34 -13.71
N LEU A 17 3.41 -2.14 -12.54
CA LEU A 17 4.26 -3.13 -11.90
C LEU A 17 3.53 -3.73 -10.70
N VAL A 18 3.21 -5.02 -10.76
CA VAL A 18 2.67 -5.76 -9.62
C VAL A 18 3.82 -6.38 -8.84
N VAL A 19 3.87 -6.08 -7.53
CA VAL A 19 4.84 -6.64 -6.61
C VAL A 19 4.11 -7.48 -5.57
N THR A 20 4.51 -8.73 -5.41
CA THR A 20 3.97 -9.63 -4.38
C THR A 20 5.09 -10.01 -3.43
N ILE A 21 4.85 -9.87 -2.13
CA ILE A 21 5.84 -10.15 -1.09
C ILE A 21 5.17 -10.92 0.04
N SER A 22 5.82 -11.95 0.55
CA SER A 22 5.40 -12.68 1.75
C SER A 22 6.02 -12.05 3.00
N VAL A 23 5.22 -11.29 3.75
CA VAL A 23 5.59 -10.61 5.00
C VAL A 23 4.41 -10.59 5.97
N CYS A 24 4.68 -10.31 7.25
CA CYS A 24 3.63 -10.08 8.24
C CYS A 24 2.88 -8.77 7.96
N LEU A 25 1.57 -8.75 8.23
CA LEU A 25 0.72 -7.57 8.10
C LEU A 25 0.82 -6.68 9.35
N ASP A 26 2.01 -6.12 9.58
CA ASP A 26 2.29 -5.28 10.76
C ASP A 26 2.29 -3.77 10.45
N ASN A 27 2.46 -2.96 11.50
CA ASN A 27 2.51 -1.50 11.36
C ASN A 27 3.70 -1.02 10.50
N SER A 28 4.79 -1.79 10.43
CA SER A 28 5.96 -1.44 9.61
C SER A 28 5.60 -1.55 8.13
N LEU A 29 4.88 -2.61 7.73
CA LEU A 29 4.34 -2.75 6.38
C LEU A 29 3.38 -1.60 6.05
N HIS A 30 2.49 -1.23 6.97
CA HIS A 30 1.55 -0.13 6.77
C HIS A 30 2.29 1.19 6.52
N ASN A 31 3.30 1.51 7.34
CA ASN A 31 4.11 2.71 7.16
C ASN A 31 4.89 2.71 5.84
N TRP A 32 5.42 1.55 5.45
CA TRP A 32 6.10 1.39 4.17
C TRP A 32 5.16 1.67 2.99
N ILE A 33 3.94 1.11 3.00
CA ILE A 33 2.93 1.37 1.97
C ILE A 33 2.58 2.86 1.92
N ARG A 34 2.34 3.49 3.08
CA ARG A 34 2.02 4.92 3.18
C ARG A 34 3.11 5.82 2.61
N SER A 35 4.39 5.42 2.71
CA SER A 35 5.51 6.22 2.21
C SER A 35 5.47 6.46 0.69
N PHE A 36 4.72 5.65 -0.06
CA PHE A 36 4.51 5.82 -1.50
C PHE A 36 3.41 6.82 -1.84
N GLY A 37 2.60 7.25 -0.87
CA GLY A 37 1.44 8.11 -1.08
C GLY A 37 0.44 7.50 -2.08
N SER A 38 -0.06 8.32 -3.01
CA SER A 38 -1.03 7.91 -4.03
C SER A 38 -0.42 7.19 -5.24
N SER A 39 0.88 6.87 -5.21
CA SER A 39 1.58 6.24 -6.34
C SER A 39 1.42 4.72 -6.40
N VAL A 40 0.87 4.12 -5.35
CA VAL A 40 0.64 2.68 -5.22
C VAL A 40 -0.74 2.40 -4.69
N HIS A 41 -1.23 1.19 -4.93
CA HIS A 41 -2.43 0.68 -4.27
C HIS A 41 -2.22 -0.79 -3.90
N VAL A 42 -2.83 -1.22 -2.80
CA VAL A 42 -2.82 -2.62 -2.38
C VAL A 42 -3.84 -3.40 -3.21
N VAL A 43 -3.45 -4.56 -3.74
CA VAL A 43 -4.34 -5.44 -4.52
C VAL A 43 -4.90 -6.58 -3.67
N SER A 44 -4.14 -7.06 -2.68
CA SER A 44 -4.52 -8.14 -1.77
C SER A 44 -3.57 -8.20 -0.57
N PRO A 45 -3.96 -8.77 0.58
CA PRO A 45 -5.30 -9.29 0.89
C PRO A 45 -6.30 -8.18 1.21
N GLN A 46 -7.61 -8.50 1.16
CA GLN A 46 -8.69 -7.52 1.39
C GLN A 46 -8.55 -6.79 2.73
N THR A 47 -8.17 -7.49 3.79
CA THR A 47 -7.97 -6.90 5.11
C THR A 47 -6.93 -5.78 5.12
N LEU A 48 -5.87 -5.91 4.31
CA LEU A 48 -4.86 -4.86 4.19
C LEU A 48 -5.40 -3.66 3.40
N ILE A 49 -6.21 -3.90 2.37
CA ILE A 49 -6.88 -2.85 1.59
C ILE A 49 -7.80 -2.03 2.51
N ASP A 50 -8.62 -2.71 3.31
CA ASP A 50 -9.57 -2.07 4.22
C ASP A 50 -8.84 -1.19 5.24
N ASN A 51 -7.75 -1.70 5.83
CA ASN A 51 -6.94 -0.96 6.80
C ASN A 51 -6.30 0.30 6.20
N ILE A 52 -5.74 0.21 4.99
CA ILE A 52 -5.14 1.38 4.33
C ILE A 52 -6.21 2.39 3.92
N THR A 53 -7.37 1.92 3.48
CA THR A 53 -8.49 2.78 3.08
C THR A 53 -9.05 3.57 4.26
N ASP A 54 -9.30 2.90 5.40
CA ASP A 54 -9.76 3.56 6.63
C ASP A 54 -8.75 4.61 7.13
N ASP A 55 -7.46 4.31 7.07
CA ASP A 55 -6.41 5.26 7.44
C ASP A 55 -6.37 6.51 6.53
N LEU A 56 -6.52 6.31 5.22
CA LEU A 56 -6.56 7.42 4.25
C LEU A 56 -7.83 8.27 4.41
N GLU A 57 -8.98 7.67 4.72
CA GLU A 57 -10.22 8.41 5.01
C GLU A 57 -10.14 9.21 6.31
N ARG A 58 -9.51 8.66 7.37
CA ARG A 58 -9.21 9.40 8.60
C ARG A 58 -8.31 10.59 8.30
N THR A 59 -7.24 10.37 7.54
CA THR A 59 -6.31 11.43 7.13
C THR A 59 -7.05 12.52 6.36
N ARG A 60 -7.83 12.15 5.33
CA ARG A 60 -8.68 13.06 4.55
C ARG A 60 -9.62 13.86 5.44
N THR A 61 -10.26 13.21 6.42
CA THR A 61 -11.17 13.86 7.36
C THR A 61 -10.46 14.90 8.22
N LEU A 62 -9.26 14.59 8.73
CA LEU A 62 -8.46 15.51 9.54
C LEU A 62 -8.11 16.78 8.76
N TYR A 63 -7.60 16.63 7.55
CA TYR A 63 -7.24 17.78 6.71
C TYR A 63 -8.45 18.56 6.21
N ARG A 64 -9.60 17.90 5.99
CA ARG A 64 -10.84 18.60 5.59
C ARG A 64 -11.42 19.43 6.74
N LYS A 65 -11.30 18.99 7.99
CA LYS A 65 -11.74 19.74 9.18
C LYS A 65 -10.90 20.98 9.48
N GLN A 66 -9.71 21.10 8.90
CA GLN A 66 -8.84 22.28 9.04
C GLN A 66 -9.16 23.38 8.02
N LYS A 67 -10.08 23.14 7.09
CA LYS A 67 -10.68 24.14 6.19
C LYS A 67 -12.00 24.62 6.77
#